data_AF-A0A6M0C2G4-F1
#
_entry.id   AF-A0A6M0C2G4-F1
#
_cell.length_a   1.000
_cell.length_b   1.000
_cell.length_c   1.000
_cell.angle_alpha   90.00
_cell.angle_beta   90.00
_cell.angle_gamma   90.00
#
_symmetry.space_group_name_H-M   'P 1'
#
loop_
_entity.id
_entity.type
_entity.pdbx_description
1 polymer ?
#
loop_
_entity_poly.entity_id
_entity_poly.type
_entity_poly.pdbx_seq_one_letter_code
_entity_poly.pdbx_strand_id
1 'polypeptide(L)'
;MVNLRKKINHLFRENQDILLEELRQPLDRVAITLILGLTVLICLLFVSGGSTTPKVKDFSWQDKKIGAEDTAFILNFNRPMNHASVEKNLTIEPPLPGKVSWAGRRMAYTILEPAPYGNQYKVKLSGAKEKFYGLDQGEVMQPFQGLFRSRDRAFAYIGFQGEEKGRLILINLTKKQRPIILSPKNLEVMDFKFFPQGEKILFSAVEKQNEVPTLIEQQIYTVTTGINFTPGDSQLKSLEAAGKIEKVLDNLEYQNLKFDLSADGQKIVIQRVNRKDVFDSGPWVLELEKEAQPLTNKDGIIQKGGDFLITPDSKSLVILQGEGTSILPI
;
A
#
# COMPACT_ATOMS: atom_id res chain seq x y z
N MET A 1 -65.86 67.75 -20.18
CA MET A 1 -64.56 67.22 -19.70
C MET A 1 -64.49 65.74 -20.07
N VAL A 2 -63.71 65.44 -21.10
CA VAL A 2 -63.70 64.19 -21.85
C VAL A 2 -62.58 63.26 -21.35
N ASN A 3 -62.92 62.00 -21.07
CA ASN A 3 -62.09 60.79 -21.14
C ASN A 3 -60.70 60.75 -20.47
N LEU A 4 -60.64 60.76 -19.13
CA LEU A 4 -59.52 60.11 -18.43
C LEU A 4 -59.79 58.61 -18.17
N ARG A 5 -61.04 58.25 -17.88
CA ARG A 5 -61.45 56.87 -17.53
C ARG A 5 -61.38 55.88 -18.70
N LYS A 6 -61.64 56.33 -19.94
CA LYS A 6 -61.42 55.50 -21.15
C LYS A 6 -59.94 55.27 -21.45
N LYS A 7 -59.05 56.21 -21.08
CA LYS A 7 -57.61 56.13 -21.40
C LYS A 7 -56.86 55.14 -20.49
N ILE A 8 -57.26 55.02 -19.23
CA ILE A 8 -56.68 54.06 -18.27
C ILE A 8 -57.13 52.62 -18.58
N ASN A 9 -58.41 52.41 -18.92
CA ASN A 9 -58.90 51.09 -19.32
C ASN A 9 -58.35 50.64 -20.68
N HIS A 10 -57.96 51.57 -21.56
CA HIS A 10 -57.29 51.24 -22.82
C HIS A 10 -55.85 50.77 -22.57
N LEU A 11 -55.08 51.48 -21.74
CA LEU A 11 -53.69 51.14 -21.43
C LEU A 11 -53.54 49.79 -20.70
N PHE A 12 -54.52 49.42 -19.85
CA PHE A 12 -54.51 48.11 -19.18
C PHE A 12 -54.87 46.95 -20.12
N ARG A 13 -55.74 47.19 -21.10
CA ARG A 13 -56.14 46.19 -22.08
C ARG A 13 -55.06 46.00 -23.14
N GLU A 14 -54.41 47.08 -23.56
CA GLU A 14 -53.30 47.08 -24.50
C GLU A 14 -52.06 46.35 -23.94
N ASN A 15 -51.75 46.50 -22.64
CA ASN A 15 -50.69 45.70 -22.00
C ASN A 15 -51.05 44.22 -21.79
N GLN A 16 -52.34 43.89 -21.60
CA GLN A 16 -52.77 42.48 -21.57
C GLN A 16 -52.75 41.83 -22.95
N ASP A 17 -53.14 42.58 -23.98
CA ASP A 17 -53.16 42.11 -25.37
C ASP A 17 -51.74 41.98 -25.94
N ILE A 18 -50.79 42.87 -25.58
CA ILE A 18 -49.37 42.74 -25.95
C ILE A 18 -48.72 41.52 -25.28
N LEU A 19 -49.03 41.29 -23.98
CA LEU A 19 -48.60 40.08 -23.29
C LEU A 19 -49.24 38.80 -23.89
N LEU A 20 -50.46 38.88 -24.43
CA LEU A 20 -51.17 37.76 -25.05
C LEU A 20 -50.82 37.54 -26.54
N GLU A 21 -50.35 38.56 -27.26
CA GLU A 21 -49.91 38.47 -28.66
C GLU A 21 -48.45 38.02 -28.81
N GLU A 22 -47.54 38.39 -27.90
CA GLU A 22 -46.18 37.80 -27.87
C GLU A 22 -46.27 36.29 -27.59
N LEU A 23 -47.17 35.86 -26.70
CA LEU A 23 -47.50 34.45 -26.40
C LEU A 23 -48.02 33.62 -27.60
N ARG A 24 -48.22 34.22 -28.77
CA ARG A 24 -48.74 33.55 -29.98
C ARG A 24 -47.66 33.14 -30.98
N GLN A 25 -46.43 33.64 -30.86
CA GLN A 25 -45.37 33.20 -31.76
C GLN A 25 -45.00 31.73 -31.46
N PRO A 26 -44.78 30.89 -32.49
CA PRO A 26 -44.47 29.48 -32.29
C PRO A 26 -43.21 29.29 -31.43
N LEU A 27 -42.28 30.25 -31.48
CA LEU A 27 -41.06 30.25 -30.68
C LEU A 27 -41.35 30.44 -29.18
N ASP A 28 -42.23 31.38 -28.82
CA ASP A 28 -42.59 31.65 -27.42
C ASP A 28 -43.35 30.48 -26.78
N ARG A 29 -44.18 29.77 -27.55
CA ARG A 29 -44.83 28.54 -27.06
C ARG A 29 -43.83 27.43 -26.79
N VAL A 30 -42.85 27.25 -27.68
CA VAL A 30 -41.77 26.27 -27.47
C VAL A 30 -40.93 26.66 -26.26
N ALA A 31 -40.58 27.95 -26.11
CA ALA A 31 -39.83 28.45 -24.98
C ALA A 31 -40.55 28.23 -23.65
N ILE A 32 -41.85 28.55 -23.57
CA ILE A 32 -42.65 28.36 -22.34
C ILE A 32 -42.81 26.88 -21.99
N THR A 33 -43.03 26.03 -22.99
CA THR A 33 -43.14 24.58 -22.77
C THR A 33 -41.81 24.02 -22.25
N LEU A 34 -40.69 24.50 -22.79
CA LEU A 34 -39.35 24.15 -22.33
C LEU A 34 -39.08 24.63 -20.90
N ILE A 35 -39.44 25.89 -20.58
CA ILE A 35 -39.27 26.46 -19.24
C ILE A 35 -40.11 25.69 -18.21
N LEU A 36 -41.38 25.39 -18.51
CA LEU A 36 -42.23 24.57 -17.65
C LEU A 36 -41.65 23.17 -17.46
N GLY A 37 -41.21 22.52 -18.55
CA GLY A 37 -40.56 21.21 -18.49
C GLY A 37 -39.31 21.20 -17.63
N LEU A 38 -38.42 22.19 -17.81
CA LEU A 38 -37.21 22.34 -17.00
C LEU A 38 -37.53 22.66 -15.54
N THR A 39 -38.53 23.49 -15.27
CA THR A 39 -38.95 23.83 -13.90
C THR A 39 -39.50 22.61 -13.16
N VAL A 40 -40.34 21.81 -13.84
CA VAL A 40 -40.84 20.54 -13.30
C VAL A 40 -39.69 19.57 -13.05
N LEU A 41 -38.72 19.49 -13.97
CA LEU A 41 -37.53 18.64 -13.83
C LEU A 41 -36.64 19.10 -12.66
N ILE A 42 -36.46 20.42 -12.48
CA ILE A 42 -35.74 21.00 -11.34
C ILE A 42 -36.48 20.68 -10.02
N CYS A 43 -37.80 20.86 -9.96
CA CYS A 43 -38.60 20.50 -8.78
C CYS A 43 -38.51 19.00 -8.48
N LEU A 44 -38.55 18.14 -9.50
CA LEU A 44 -38.35 16.69 -9.34
C LEU A 44 -36.95 16.36 -8.82
N LEU A 45 -35.90 17.07 -9.26
CA LEU A 45 -34.54 16.90 -8.75
C LEU A 45 -34.40 17.38 -7.30
N PHE A 46 -35.08 18.46 -6.91
CA PHE A 46 -35.10 18.91 -5.50
C PHE A 46 -35.84 17.91 -4.59
N VAL A 47 -36.96 17.36 -5.05
CA VAL A 47 -37.73 16.36 -4.29
C VAL A 47 -37.00 15.01 -4.22
N SER A 48 -36.29 14.61 -5.28
CA SER A 48 -35.53 13.35 -5.31
C SER A 48 -34.13 13.45 -4.71
N GLY A 49 -33.55 14.66 -4.63
CA GLY A 49 -32.19 14.89 -4.11
C GLY A 49 -32.07 14.95 -2.59
N GLY A 50 -33.19 14.96 -1.86
CA GLY A 50 -33.26 15.27 -0.44
C GLY A 50 -33.42 14.06 0.48
N SER A 51 -32.44 13.15 0.54
CA SER A 51 -32.09 12.33 1.73
C SER A 51 -31.13 11.21 1.32
N THR A 52 -29.84 11.51 1.22
CA THR A 52 -28.88 10.41 1.36
C THR A 52 -28.91 10.00 2.83
N THR A 53 -29.09 8.73 3.15
CA THR A 53 -28.94 8.26 4.53
C THR A 53 -27.46 8.34 4.96
N PRO A 54 -27.14 8.42 6.26
CA PRO A 54 -25.76 8.37 6.74
C PRO A 54 -25.09 7.05 6.29
N LYS A 55 -23.86 7.11 5.79
CA LYS A 55 -23.13 5.90 5.33
C LYS A 55 -21.62 6.11 5.32
N VAL A 56 -20.89 4.99 5.34
CA VAL A 56 -19.49 4.97 4.92
C VAL A 56 -19.44 5.23 3.42
N LYS A 57 -18.76 6.31 3.03
CA LYS A 57 -18.46 6.67 1.64
C LYS A 57 -17.31 5.83 1.09
N ASP A 58 -16.28 5.62 1.90
CA ASP A 58 -15.04 4.96 1.49
C ASP A 58 -14.33 4.32 2.69
N PHE A 59 -13.65 3.19 2.44
CA PHE A 59 -12.85 2.45 3.40
C PHE A 59 -11.46 2.19 2.81
N SER A 60 -10.42 2.75 3.43
CA SER A 60 -9.07 2.79 2.84
C SER A 60 -8.41 1.42 2.65
N TRP A 61 -8.89 0.39 3.33
CA TRP A 61 -8.42 -0.99 3.20
C TRP A 61 -9.41 -1.91 2.48
N GLN A 62 -10.46 -1.37 1.85
CA GLN A 62 -11.43 -2.17 1.11
C GLN A 62 -10.73 -3.05 0.07
N ASP A 63 -10.91 -4.36 0.21
CA ASP A 63 -10.33 -5.42 -0.63
C ASP A 63 -8.80 -5.37 -0.76
N LYS A 64 -8.11 -4.71 0.18
CA LYS A 64 -6.65 -4.63 0.19
C LYS A 64 -6.01 -5.82 0.89
N LYS A 65 -4.77 -6.10 0.47
CA LYS A 65 -3.83 -6.95 1.19
C LYS A 65 -2.88 -6.05 1.98
N ILE A 66 -2.83 -6.21 3.30
CA ILE A 66 -2.08 -5.35 4.21
C ILE A 66 -0.91 -6.08 4.85
N GLY A 67 0.21 -5.37 5.06
CA GLY A 67 1.43 -5.84 5.71
C GLY A 67 1.60 -5.34 7.15
N ALA A 68 2.81 -5.44 7.68
CA ALA A 68 3.15 -4.96 9.02
C ALA A 68 3.31 -3.43 9.07
N GLU A 69 3.63 -2.82 7.94
CA GLU A 69 3.73 -1.39 7.70
C GLU A 69 2.36 -0.68 7.68
N ASP A 70 1.28 -1.42 7.39
CA ASP A 70 -0.08 -0.92 7.33
C ASP A 70 -0.71 -0.87 8.73
N THR A 71 -0.49 0.24 9.44
CA THR A 71 -0.87 0.38 10.86
C THR A 71 -2.23 1.05 11.10
N ALA A 72 -2.88 1.59 10.07
CA ALA A 72 -4.19 2.23 10.24
C ALA A 72 -5.06 2.18 8.99
N PHE A 73 -6.38 2.10 9.21
CA PHE A 73 -7.38 2.32 8.17
C PHE A 73 -8.25 3.53 8.44
N ILE A 74 -8.87 4.04 7.37
CA ILE A 74 -9.74 5.21 7.40
C ILE A 74 -11.13 4.81 6.93
N LEU A 75 -12.15 5.18 7.71
CA LEU A 75 -13.54 5.24 7.25
C LEU A 75 -13.91 6.70 6.99
N ASN A 76 -14.23 6.99 5.74
CA ASN A 76 -14.75 8.28 5.30
C ASN A 76 -16.27 8.23 5.32
N PHE A 77 -16.95 9.12 6.06
CA PHE A 77 -18.40 9.20 6.08
C PHE A 77 -18.91 10.26 5.11
N ASN A 78 -20.13 10.09 4.58
CA ASN A 78 -20.76 11.13 3.74
C ASN A 78 -21.15 12.38 4.55
N ARG A 79 -21.25 12.30 5.89
CA ARG A 79 -21.61 13.39 6.80
C ARG A 79 -20.96 13.23 8.19
N PRO A 80 -21.02 14.25 9.06
CA PRO A 80 -20.56 14.13 10.44
C PRO A 80 -21.35 13.06 11.22
N MET A 81 -20.64 12.20 11.96
CA MET A 81 -21.22 11.11 12.74
C MET A 81 -21.14 11.38 14.24
N ASN A 82 -22.03 10.78 15.04
CA ASN A 82 -21.83 10.71 16.49
C ASN A 82 -20.70 9.70 16.76
N HIS A 83 -19.54 10.20 17.20
CA HIS A 83 -18.32 9.40 17.35
C HIS A 83 -18.50 8.24 18.33
N ALA A 84 -19.11 8.49 19.50
CA ALA A 84 -19.36 7.46 20.50
C ALA A 84 -20.25 6.33 19.95
N SER A 85 -21.24 6.67 19.13
CA SER A 85 -22.09 5.67 18.46
C SER A 85 -21.32 4.85 17.44
N VAL A 86 -20.36 5.44 16.71
CA VAL A 86 -19.53 4.70 15.75
C VAL A 86 -18.57 3.77 16.48
N GLU A 87 -17.87 4.27 17.49
CA GLU A 87 -16.88 3.50 18.27
C GLU A 87 -17.51 2.31 18.98
N LYS A 88 -18.71 2.49 19.57
CA LYS A 88 -19.45 1.40 20.23
C LYS A 88 -19.92 0.31 19.27
N ASN A 89 -20.19 0.65 18.01
CA ASN A 89 -20.80 -0.26 17.04
C ASN A 89 -19.82 -0.78 15.97
N LEU A 90 -18.57 -0.32 15.97
CA LEU A 90 -17.53 -0.81 15.07
C LEU A 90 -17.07 -2.20 15.53
N THR A 91 -17.10 -3.17 14.64
CA THR A 91 -16.62 -4.53 14.92
C THR A 91 -15.65 -4.98 13.84
N ILE A 92 -14.61 -5.70 14.25
CA ILE A 92 -13.60 -6.29 13.37
C ILE A 92 -13.51 -7.78 13.71
N GLU A 93 -13.67 -8.64 12.71
CA GLU A 93 -13.62 -10.11 12.84
C GLU A 93 -12.56 -10.68 11.89
N PRO A 94 -11.54 -11.43 12.38
CA PRO A 94 -11.23 -11.67 13.79
C PRO A 94 -10.84 -10.38 14.55
N PRO A 95 -10.88 -10.36 15.89
CA PRO A 95 -10.56 -9.18 16.68
C PRO A 95 -9.17 -8.62 16.34
N LEU A 96 -9.12 -7.32 16.06
CA LEU A 96 -7.88 -6.60 15.78
C LEU A 96 -7.85 -5.32 16.63
N PRO A 97 -7.26 -5.37 17.84
CA PRO A 97 -7.26 -4.26 18.78
C PRO A 97 -6.59 -3.00 18.22
N GLY A 98 -7.17 -1.83 18.54
CA GLY A 98 -6.71 -0.55 18.03
C GLY A 98 -7.32 0.64 18.77
N LYS A 99 -6.92 1.84 18.34
CA LYS A 99 -7.39 3.12 18.85
C LYS A 99 -8.05 3.91 17.74
N VAL A 100 -9.08 4.66 18.11
CA VAL A 100 -9.82 5.52 17.19
C VAL A 100 -9.38 6.97 17.33
N SER A 101 -9.26 7.66 16.20
CA SER A 101 -9.08 9.12 16.14
C SER A 101 -9.97 9.70 15.03
N TRP A 102 -10.29 10.98 15.16
CA TRP A 102 -11.27 11.64 14.29
C TRP A 102 -10.75 12.95 13.70
N ALA A 103 -11.11 13.19 12.45
CA ALA A 103 -10.92 14.47 11.77
C ALA A 103 -12.16 14.78 10.90
N GLY A 104 -13.10 15.56 11.46
CA GLY A 104 -14.34 15.93 10.78
C GLY A 104 -15.22 14.71 10.46
N ARG A 105 -15.29 14.33 9.17
CA ARG A 105 -16.07 13.17 8.69
C ARG A 105 -15.22 11.90 8.51
N ARG A 106 -13.98 11.92 9.00
CA ARG A 106 -13.03 10.82 8.85
C ARG A 106 -12.75 10.22 10.20
N MET A 107 -12.82 8.90 10.27
CA MET A 107 -12.36 8.12 11.40
C MET A 107 -11.12 7.34 10.96
N ALA A 108 -10.04 7.45 11.72
CA ALA A 108 -8.88 6.60 11.59
C ALA A 108 -8.86 5.58 12.74
N TYR A 109 -8.65 4.32 12.40
CA TYR A 109 -8.47 3.22 13.33
C TYR A 109 -7.02 2.73 13.24
N THR A 110 -6.23 2.96 14.28
CA THR A 110 -4.82 2.55 14.36
C THR A 110 -4.71 1.27 15.17
N ILE A 111 -4.22 0.20 14.55
CA ILE A 111 -4.05 -1.10 15.23
C ILE A 111 -2.89 -1.04 16.23
N LEU A 112 -3.00 -1.75 17.35
CA LEU A 112 -1.96 -1.75 18.39
C LEU A 112 -0.76 -2.62 18.03
N GLU A 113 -1.00 -3.69 17.30
CA GLU A 113 -0.01 -4.65 16.84
C GLU A 113 -0.27 -4.98 15.36
N PRO A 114 0.77 -5.32 14.57
CA PRO A 114 0.60 -5.74 13.19
C PRO A 114 -0.44 -6.86 13.05
N ALA A 115 -1.30 -6.75 12.03
CA ALA A 115 -2.35 -7.73 11.80
C ALA A 115 -1.75 -9.13 11.57
N PRO A 116 -2.13 -10.15 12.36
CA PRO A 116 -1.60 -11.50 12.20
C PRO A 116 -1.76 -12.02 10.77
N TYR A 117 -0.65 -12.47 10.18
CA TYR A 117 -0.59 -12.96 8.79
C TYR A 117 -1.45 -14.22 8.56
N GLY A 118 -2.02 -14.28 7.36
CA GLY A 118 -2.83 -15.37 6.83
C GLY A 118 -4.33 -15.26 7.11
N ASN A 119 -4.78 -14.14 7.67
CA ASN A 119 -6.17 -13.91 8.05
C ASN A 119 -6.90 -12.97 7.09
N GLN A 120 -8.18 -13.26 6.87
CA GLN A 120 -9.14 -12.33 6.29
C GLN A 120 -9.90 -11.64 7.43
N TYR A 121 -10.02 -10.32 7.33
CA TYR A 121 -10.71 -9.49 8.31
C TYR A 121 -11.97 -8.89 7.69
N LYS A 122 -13.00 -8.76 8.52
CA LYS A 122 -14.27 -8.15 8.19
C LYS A 122 -14.52 -7.01 9.15
N VAL A 123 -14.61 -5.80 8.62
CA VAL A 123 -15.00 -4.60 9.35
C VAL A 123 -16.50 -4.43 9.17
N LYS A 124 -17.29 -4.43 10.24
CA LYS A 124 -18.72 -4.13 10.19
C LYS A 124 -19.01 -2.88 11.01
N LEU A 125 -19.93 -2.08 10.50
CA LEU A 125 -20.46 -0.94 11.22
C LEU A 125 -21.95 -0.80 10.92
N SER A 126 -22.77 -0.93 11.96
CA SER A 126 -24.24 -0.85 11.87
C SER A 126 -24.80 -0.21 13.12
N GLY A 127 -25.90 0.53 13.03
CA GLY A 127 -26.53 1.12 14.23
C GLY A 127 -25.84 2.39 14.74
N ALA A 128 -24.77 2.86 14.10
CA ALA A 128 -24.22 4.18 14.39
C ALA A 128 -25.10 5.28 13.83
N LYS A 129 -25.09 6.45 14.48
CA LYS A 129 -25.98 7.57 14.17
C LYS A 129 -25.21 8.76 13.64
N GLU A 130 -25.83 9.55 12.78
CA GLU A 130 -25.27 10.84 12.40
C GLU A 130 -25.20 11.82 13.59
N LYS A 131 -24.35 12.83 13.48
CA LYS A 131 -24.31 13.92 14.45
C LYS A 131 -25.40 14.93 14.11
N PHE A 132 -26.49 14.94 14.87
CA PHE A 132 -27.60 15.85 14.68
C PHE A 132 -27.66 16.88 15.82
N TYR A 133 -27.12 18.09 15.62
CA TYR A 133 -27.17 19.22 16.56
C TYR A 133 -26.91 18.89 18.05
N GLY A 134 -26.11 17.86 18.34
CA GLY A 134 -25.80 17.43 19.71
C GLY A 134 -26.87 16.57 20.40
N LEU A 135 -27.91 16.15 19.69
CA LEU A 135 -28.98 15.29 20.19
C LEU A 135 -28.78 13.84 19.70
N ASP A 136 -29.13 12.85 20.52
CA ASP A 136 -29.09 11.41 20.19
C ASP A 136 -30.20 10.95 19.21
N GLN A 137 -30.81 11.90 18.50
CA GLN A 137 -31.93 11.72 17.57
C GLN A 137 -31.50 11.63 16.09
N GLY A 138 -30.20 11.64 15.80
CA GLY A 138 -29.71 11.51 14.42
C GLY A 138 -30.14 10.20 13.76
N GLU A 139 -30.32 10.25 12.43
CA GLU A 139 -30.63 9.07 11.62
C GLU A 139 -29.58 7.96 11.81
N VAL A 140 -30.06 6.72 11.81
CA VAL A 140 -29.21 5.53 11.83
C VAL A 140 -28.58 5.35 10.45
N MET A 141 -27.29 5.04 10.43
CA MET A 141 -26.58 4.81 9.18
C MET A 141 -26.99 3.52 8.49
N GLN A 142 -26.81 3.48 7.17
CA GLN A 142 -26.83 2.24 6.41
C GLN A 142 -25.74 1.30 6.93
N PRO A 143 -26.05 0.00 7.17
CA PRO A 143 -25.05 -0.98 7.53
C PRO A 143 -23.91 -1.02 6.52
N PHE A 144 -22.68 -1.03 7.03
CA PHE A 144 -21.47 -1.12 6.24
C PHE A 144 -20.73 -2.42 6.57
N GLN A 145 -20.19 -3.06 5.54
CA GLN A 145 -19.26 -4.17 5.68
C GLN A 145 -18.11 -3.98 4.69
N GLY A 146 -16.88 -3.94 5.22
CA GLY A 146 -15.65 -3.96 4.45
C GLY A 146 -14.86 -5.24 4.70
N LEU A 147 -14.05 -5.64 3.73
CA LEU A 147 -13.15 -6.78 3.84
C LEU A 147 -11.73 -6.34 3.54
N PHE A 148 -10.76 -6.91 4.24
CA PHE A 148 -9.35 -6.83 3.90
C PHE A 148 -8.65 -8.12 4.30
N ARG A 149 -7.43 -8.36 3.80
CA ARG A 149 -6.64 -9.54 4.13
C ARG A 149 -5.25 -9.13 4.58
N SER A 150 -4.71 -9.83 5.57
CA SER A 150 -3.29 -9.73 5.89
C SER A 150 -2.44 -10.51 4.87
N ARG A 151 -1.14 -10.28 4.86
CA ARG A 151 -0.18 -11.05 4.06
C ARG A 151 -0.29 -12.54 4.30
N ASP A 152 0.09 -13.32 3.29
CA ASP A 152 0.20 -14.77 3.46
C ASP A 152 1.28 -15.07 4.51
N ARG A 153 1.01 -16.06 5.35
CA ARG A 153 2.01 -16.62 6.25
C ARG A 153 2.91 -17.53 5.44
N ALA A 154 4.08 -17.03 5.09
CA ALA A 154 5.11 -17.79 4.39
C ALA A 154 6.46 -17.61 5.08
N PHE A 155 7.31 -18.63 4.99
CA PHE A 155 8.69 -18.56 5.44
C PHE A 155 9.57 -19.38 4.49
N ALA A 156 10.85 -19.04 4.45
CA ALA A 156 11.86 -19.81 3.75
C ALA A 156 12.87 -20.39 4.73
N TYR A 157 13.54 -21.47 4.31
CA TYR A 157 14.62 -22.10 5.06
C TYR A 157 15.63 -22.73 4.11
N ILE A 158 16.83 -23.04 4.62
CA ILE A 158 17.85 -23.80 3.91
C ILE A 158 17.71 -25.27 4.32
N GLY A 159 17.47 -26.15 3.36
CA GLY A 159 17.34 -27.58 3.63
C GLY A 159 18.66 -28.22 4.04
N PHE A 160 18.61 -29.23 4.91
CA PHE A 160 19.81 -29.88 5.47
C PHE A 160 19.97 -31.36 5.08
N GLN A 161 18.97 -31.97 4.44
CA GLN A 161 18.94 -33.39 4.08
C GLN A 161 18.30 -33.64 2.71
N GLY A 162 18.61 -34.81 2.14
CA GLY A 162 18.01 -35.30 0.90
C GLY A 162 18.16 -34.32 -0.28
N GLU A 163 17.10 -34.19 -1.08
CA GLU A 163 17.05 -33.31 -2.25
C GLU A 163 16.98 -31.81 -1.91
N GLU A 164 16.74 -31.46 -0.65
CA GLU A 164 16.70 -30.07 -0.15
C GLU A 164 18.07 -29.59 0.37
N LYS A 165 19.05 -30.49 0.52
CA LYS A 165 20.33 -30.16 1.17
C LYS A 165 21.06 -28.99 0.49
N GLY A 166 21.28 -27.93 1.27
CA GLY A 166 21.93 -26.68 0.85
C GLY A 166 21.07 -25.81 -0.06
N ARG A 167 19.76 -26.11 -0.21
CA ARG A 167 18.87 -25.39 -1.12
C ARG A 167 17.88 -24.53 -0.35
N LEU A 168 17.49 -23.42 -0.96
CA LEU A 168 16.48 -22.53 -0.43
C LEU A 168 15.08 -23.09 -0.75
N ILE A 169 14.27 -23.25 0.29
CA ILE A 169 12.92 -23.80 0.23
C ILE A 169 11.94 -22.76 0.74
N LEU A 170 10.77 -22.65 0.11
CA LEU A 170 9.68 -21.76 0.52
C LEU A 170 8.43 -22.57 0.90
N ILE A 171 7.82 -22.23 2.03
CA ILE A 171 6.53 -22.77 2.47
C ILE A 171 5.53 -21.64 2.65
N ASN A 172 4.36 -21.76 2.01
CA ASN A 172 3.21 -20.88 2.24
C ASN A 172 2.13 -21.63 3.03
N LEU A 173 2.04 -21.32 4.32
CA LEU A 173 1.12 -21.93 5.27
C LEU A 173 -0.33 -21.50 5.04
N THR A 174 -0.54 -20.27 4.56
CA THR A 174 -1.90 -19.76 4.26
C THR A 174 -2.54 -20.55 3.13
N LYS A 175 -1.78 -20.84 2.07
CA LYS A 175 -2.28 -21.61 0.92
C LYS A 175 -2.21 -23.13 1.11
N LYS A 176 -1.66 -23.61 2.23
CA LYS A 176 -1.40 -25.04 2.50
C LYS A 176 -0.67 -25.74 1.35
N GLN A 177 0.29 -25.05 0.75
CA GLN A 177 1.05 -25.55 -0.39
C GLN A 177 2.18 -26.48 0.07
N ARG A 178 2.56 -27.41 -0.82
CA ARG A 178 3.78 -28.19 -0.63
C ARG A 178 5.00 -27.26 -0.66
N PRO A 179 6.10 -27.61 0.05
CA PRO A 179 7.34 -26.86 -0.04
C PRO A 179 7.78 -26.68 -1.50
N ILE A 180 8.20 -25.47 -1.85
CA ILE A 180 8.68 -25.11 -3.19
C ILE A 180 10.19 -24.94 -3.09
N ILE A 181 10.93 -25.70 -3.89
CA ILE A 181 12.39 -25.54 -3.96
C ILE A 181 12.70 -24.36 -4.88
N LEU A 182 13.30 -23.31 -4.32
CA LEU A 182 13.58 -22.06 -5.04
C LEU A 182 14.96 -22.06 -5.71
N SER A 183 15.98 -22.60 -5.04
CA SER A 183 17.36 -22.62 -5.59
C SER A 183 17.67 -23.93 -6.32
N PRO A 184 18.58 -23.94 -7.31
CA PRO A 184 18.94 -25.12 -8.07
C PRO A 184 19.95 -25.99 -7.29
N LYS A 185 20.13 -27.24 -7.71
CA LYS A 185 20.94 -28.23 -6.95
C LYS A 185 22.45 -27.90 -6.93
N ASN A 186 22.93 -27.16 -7.94
CA ASN A 186 24.32 -26.73 -8.06
C ASN A 186 24.69 -25.53 -7.16
N LEU A 187 23.72 -24.86 -6.51
CA LEU A 187 24.00 -23.79 -5.57
C LEU A 187 23.81 -24.26 -4.12
N GLU A 188 24.81 -24.01 -3.29
CA GLU A 188 24.75 -24.17 -1.84
C GLU A 188 24.49 -22.80 -1.19
N VAL A 189 23.29 -22.63 -0.67
CA VAL A 189 22.82 -21.37 -0.06
C VAL A 189 23.41 -21.25 1.34
N MET A 190 23.99 -20.09 1.64
CA MET A 190 24.67 -19.80 2.90
C MET A 190 23.83 -18.89 3.80
N ASP A 191 23.27 -17.81 3.24
CA ASP A 191 22.41 -16.86 3.95
C ASP A 191 21.35 -16.27 3.00
N PHE A 192 20.24 -15.76 3.55
CA PHE A 192 19.17 -15.17 2.75
C PHE A 192 18.35 -14.11 3.52
N LYS A 193 17.79 -13.15 2.77
CA LYS A 193 16.84 -12.14 3.26
C LYS A 193 15.70 -11.94 2.28
N PHE A 194 14.48 -11.83 2.79
CA PHE A 194 13.33 -11.47 1.96
C PHE A 194 13.38 -9.99 1.58
N PHE A 195 13.02 -9.68 0.35
CA PHE A 195 12.61 -8.32 0.01
C PHE A 195 11.35 -7.95 0.81
N PRO A 196 11.11 -6.66 1.11
CA PRO A 196 10.03 -6.24 2.00
C PRO A 196 8.66 -6.75 1.57
N GLN A 197 8.39 -6.84 0.26
CA GLN A 197 7.12 -7.33 -0.28
C GLN A 197 7.08 -8.85 -0.48
N GLY A 198 8.18 -9.54 -0.17
CA GLY A 198 8.30 -10.98 -0.16
C GLY A 198 8.23 -11.63 -1.54
N GLU A 199 8.23 -10.83 -2.59
CA GLU A 199 8.22 -11.20 -4.01
C GLU A 199 9.53 -11.83 -4.47
N LYS A 200 10.64 -11.43 -3.84
CA LYS A 200 11.99 -11.95 -4.07
C LYS A 200 12.68 -12.26 -2.75
N ILE A 201 13.67 -13.15 -2.81
CA ILE A 201 14.65 -13.39 -1.75
C ILE A 201 16.02 -13.06 -2.31
N LEU A 202 16.77 -12.23 -1.60
CA LEU A 202 18.20 -12.04 -1.79
C LEU A 202 18.91 -13.17 -1.04
N PHE A 203 19.84 -13.87 -1.67
CA PHE A 203 20.59 -14.92 -1.01
C PHE A 203 22.03 -14.99 -1.50
N SER A 204 22.89 -15.48 -0.61
CA SER A 204 24.26 -15.80 -0.95
C SER A 204 24.42 -17.30 -1.16
N ALA A 205 25.22 -17.68 -2.15
CA ALA A 205 25.46 -19.09 -2.44
C ALA A 205 26.83 -19.34 -3.08
N VAL A 206 27.33 -20.57 -2.88
CA VAL A 206 28.53 -21.10 -3.54
C VAL A 206 28.11 -22.12 -4.60
N GLU A 207 28.76 -22.11 -5.77
CA GLU A 207 28.54 -23.14 -6.78
C GLU A 207 29.31 -24.42 -6.43
N LYS A 208 28.62 -25.56 -6.47
CA LYS A 208 29.18 -26.88 -6.18
C LYS A 208 30.00 -27.38 -7.38
N GLN A 209 31.26 -26.95 -7.49
CA GLN A 209 32.17 -27.41 -8.54
C GLN A 209 33.07 -28.54 -8.03
N ASN A 210 32.55 -29.78 -7.89
CA ASN A 210 33.28 -31.04 -7.57
C ASN A 210 34.27 -31.05 -6.37
N GLU A 211 34.54 -29.92 -5.74
CA GLU A 211 35.41 -29.67 -4.60
C GLU A 211 34.57 -29.16 -3.42
N VAL A 212 35.17 -29.17 -2.22
CA VAL A 212 34.50 -28.69 -1.00
C VAL A 212 34.14 -27.21 -1.18
N PRO A 213 32.86 -26.81 -1.03
CA PRO A 213 32.45 -25.41 -1.10
C PRO A 213 33.29 -24.57 -0.13
N THR A 214 34.06 -23.62 -0.65
CA THR A 214 34.77 -22.66 0.19
C THR A 214 33.92 -21.41 0.33
N LEU A 215 33.77 -20.88 1.54
CA LEU A 215 33.01 -19.64 1.82
C LEU A 215 33.54 -18.43 1.01
N ILE A 216 34.77 -18.54 0.53
CA ILE A 216 35.45 -17.57 -0.33
C ILE A 216 34.77 -17.43 -1.70
N GLU A 217 34.11 -18.48 -2.18
CA GLU A 217 33.50 -18.52 -3.51
C GLU A 217 32.03 -18.05 -3.54
N GLN A 218 31.60 -17.33 -2.50
CA GLN A 218 30.24 -16.86 -2.36
C GLN A 218 29.87 -15.76 -3.37
N GLN A 219 28.77 -15.96 -4.09
CA GLN A 219 28.14 -14.99 -4.98
C GLN A 219 26.76 -14.58 -4.43
N ILE A 220 26.24 -13.44 -4.90
CA ILE A 220 24.94 -12.91 -4.48
C ILE A 220 23.92 -13.07 -5.60
N TYR A 221 22.74 -13.57 -5.26
CA TYR A 221 21.67 -13.88 -6.19
C TYR A 221 20.32 -13.37 -5.66
N THR A 222 19.36 -13.20 -6.55
CA THR A 222 17.95 -13.11 -6.19
C THR A 222 17.18 -14.31 -6.73
N VAL A 223 16.11 -14.67 -6.04
CA VAL A 223 15.13 -15.64 -6.55
C VAL A 223 13.72 -15.17 -6.29
N THR A 224 12.84 -15.35 -7.28
CA THR A 224 11.41 -15.05 -7.16
C THR A 224 10.70 -16.07 -6.28
N THR A 225 9.77 -15.61 -5.45
CA THR A 225 9.01 -16.48 -4.53
C THR A 225 7.65 -16.88 -5.08
N GLY A 226 7.14 -16.17 -6.09
CA GLY A 226 5.76 -16.29 -6.54
C GLY A 226 4.72 -15.77 -5.53
N ILE A 227 5.14 -15.08 -4.48
CA ILE A 227 4.25 -14.42 -3.53
C ILE A 227 3.83 -13.07 -4.12
N ASN A 228 2.52 -12.81 -4.11
CA ASN A 228 1.95 -11.54 -4.53
C ASN A 228 1.61 -10.69 -3.30
N PHE A 229 2.23 -9.51 -3.25
CA PHE A 229 1.87 -8.41 -2.36
C PHE A 229 1.79 -7.12 -3.19
N THR A 230 0.82 -7.03 -4.11
CA THR A 230 0.46 -5.74 -4.71
C THR A 230 -0.71 -5.15 -3.92
N PRO A 231 -0.51 -4.07 -3.15
CA PRO A 231 -1.61 -3.35 -2.51
C PRO A 231 -2.41 -2.60 -3.57
N GLY A 232 -3.68 -2.92 -3.74
CA GLY A 232 -4.69 -2.02 -4.34
C GLY A 232 -4.55 -1.64 -5.83
N ASP A 233 -3.54 -2.07 -6.57
CA ASP A 233 -3.46 -1.81 -8.02
C ASP A 233 -3.93 -3.02 -8.83
N SER A 234 -5.09 -2.84 -9.48
CA SER A 234 -5.63 -3.67 -10.56
C SER A 234 -4.78 -3.57 -11.85
N GLN A 235 -3.46 -3.44 -11.74
CA GLN A 235 -2.55 -3.71 -12.84
C GLN A 235 -1.86 -5.02 -12.54
N LEU A 236 -2.22 -6.04 -13.31
CA LEU A 236 -1.51 -7.31 -13.43
C LEU A 236 -0.04 -7.03 -13.80
N LYS A 237 0.81 -6.67 -12.83
CA LYS A 237 2.21 -7.10 -12.90
C LYS A 237 2.12 -8.61 -12.89
N SER A 238 2.40 -9.23 -14.04
CA SER A 238 2.41 -10.67 -14.21
C SER A 238 3.21 -11.26 -13.05
N LEU A 239 2.56 -12.08 -12.23
CA LEU A 239 3.21 -12.73 -11.11
C LEU A 239 4.37 -13.55 -11.67
N GLU A 240 5.61 -13.16 -11.39
CA GLU A 240 6.76 -13.94 -11.81
C GLU A 240 6.66 -15.33 -11.15
N ALA A 241 6.83 -16.38 -11.95
CA ALA A 241 6.85 -17.75 -11.44
C ALA A 241 7.95 -17.89 -10.39
N ALA A 242 7.69 -18.66 -9.33
CA ALA A 242 8.68 -18.94 -8.29
C ALA A 242 9.90 -19.67 -8.87
N GLY A 243 11.10 -19.37 -8.35
CA GLY A 243 12.34 -20.05 -8.73
C GLY A 243 13.09 -19.42 -9.92
N LYS A 244 12.69 -18.24 -10.41
CA LYS A 244 13.48 -17.47 -11.37
C LYS A 244 14.66 -16.84 -10.63
N ILE A 245 15.88 -17.19 -11.02
CA ILE A 245 17.11 -16.77 -10.36
C ILE A 245 17.86 -15.76 -11.23
N GLU A 246 18.36 -14.70 -10.61
CA GLU A 246 19.19 -13.68 -11.24
C GLU A 246 20.45 -13.48 -10.38
N LYS A 247 21.63 -13.48 -11.01
CA LYS A 247 22.88 -13.13 -10.33
C LYS A 247 22.94 -11.62 -10.13
N VAL A 248 23.11 -11.19 -8.89
CA VAL A 248 23.22 -9.76 -8.53
C VAL A 248 24.67 -9.32 -8.51
N LEU A 249 25.55 -10.13 -7.92
CA LEU A 249 26.96 -9.78 -7.76
C LEU A 249 27.83 -11.03 -7.85
N ASP A 250 28.83 -10.98 -8.71
CA ASP A 250 29.86 -12.01 -8.83
C ASP A 250 30.90 -11.90 -7.71
N ASN A 251 31.90 -12.77 -7.79
CA ASN A 251 33.01 -12.86 -6.86
C ASN A 251 34.38 -12.93 -7.56
N LEU A 252 34.50 -12.40 -8.79
CA LEU A 252 35.68 -12.57 -9.63
C LEU A 252 36.89 -11.79 -9.10
N GLU A 253 36.71 -10.50 -8.81
CA GLU A 253 37.78 -9.64 -8.28
C GLU A 253 37.79 -9.57 -6.75
N TYR A 254 36.60 -9.72 -6.15
CA TYR A 254 36.39 -9.62 -4.71
C TYR A 254 35.65 -10.83 -4.18
N GLN A 255 36.00 -11.24 -2.97
CA GLN A 255 35.23 -12.20 -2.17
C GLN A 255 34.05 -11.48 -1.52
N ASN A 256 32.87 -12.08 -1.50
CA ASN A 256 31.70 -11.53 -0.82
C ASN A 256 31.48 -12.26 0.51
N LEU A 257 31.54 -11.56 1.65
CA LEU A 257 31.51 -12.20 2.97
C LEU A 257 30.12 -12.18 3.61
N LYS A 258 29.53 -11.00 3.74
CA LYS A 258 28.23 -10.76 4.37
C LYS A 258 27.44 -9.78 3.53
N PHE A 259 26.11 -9.87 3.54
CA PHE A 259 25.25 -8.83 3.01
C PHE A 259 24.16 -8.43 4.00
N ASP A 260 23.60 -7.25 3.76
CA ASP A 260 22.35 -6.81 4.38
C ASP A 260 21.46 -6.14 3.33
N LEU A 261 20.15 -6.17 3.55
CA LEU A 261 19.13 -5.62 2.68
C LEU A 261 18.33 -4.57 3.45
N SER A 262 18.24 -3.37 2.87
CA SER A 262 17.46 -2.25 3.41
C SER A 262 15.98 -2.60 3.58
N ALA A 263 15.32 -1.97 4.55
CA ALA A 263 13.91 -2.22 4.87
C ALA A 263 12.93 -1.76 3.77
N ASP A 264 13.38 -0.91 2.83
CA ASP A 264 12.63 -0.52 1.63
C ASP A 264 12.98 -1.37 0.39
N GLY A 265 13.96 -2.27 0.53
CA GLY A 265 14.43 -3.18 -0.51
C GLY A 265 15.24 -2.51 -1.62
N GLN A 266 15.60 -1.24 -1.50
CA GLN A 266 16.25 -0.49 -2.59
C GLN A 266 17.77 -0.62 -2.61
N LYS A 267 18.37 -0.89 -1.44
CA LYS A 267 19.81 -0.97 -1.23
C LYS A 267 20.23 -2.29 -0.63
N ILE A 268 21.32 -2.82 -1.15
CA ILE A 268 22.04 -3.98 -0.64
C ILE A 268 23.42 -3.49 -0.22
N VAL A 269 23.86 -3.83 1.00
CA VAL A 269 25.24 -3.58 1.43
C VAL A 269 25.96 -4.92 1.52
N ILE A 270 27.13 -5.05 0.89
CA ILE A 270 27.90 -6.29 0.83
C ILE A 270 29.31 -6.03 1.36
N GLN A 271 29.78 -6.82 2.32
CA GLN A 271 31.18 -6.81 2.73
C GLN A 271 32.03 -7.49 1.66
N ARG A 272 32.99 -6.77 1.08
CA ARG A 272 33.87 -7.29 0.04
C ARG A 272 35.33 -7.21 0.46
N VAL A 273 36.13 -8.19 0.02
CA VAL A 273 37.59 -8.24 0.19
C VAL A 273 38.22 -8.55 -1.15
N ASN A 274 39.14 -7.70 -1.61
CA ASN A 274 39.82 -7.91 -2.88
C ASN A 274 40.68 -9.18 -2.80
N ARG A 275 40.63 -10.01 -3.86
CA ARG A 275 41.36 -11.29 -3.89
C ARG A 275 42.88 -11.13 -3.99
N LYS A 276 43.35 -10.00 -4.52
CA LYS A 276 44.77 -9.69 -4.71
C LYS A 276 45.34 -8.85 -3.56
N ASP A 277 44.51 -8.03 -2.93
CA ASP A 277 44.91 -7.16 -1.83
C ASP A 277 43.88 -7.19 -0.67
N VAL A 278 44.17 -7.97 0.37
CA VAL A 278 43.26 -8.09 1.52
C VAL A 278 43.03 -6.77 2.28
N PHE A 279 43.91 -5.77 2.11
CA PHE A 279 43.75 -4.45 2.72
C PHE A 279 42.75 -3.57 1.96
N ASP A 280 42.46 -3.91 0.71
CA ASP A 280 41.35 -3.39 -0.08
C ASP A 280 40.07 -4.17 0.27
N SER A 281 39.48 -3.78 1.39
CA SER A 281 38.29 -4.40 1.95
C SER A 281 37.37 -3.38 2.63
N GLY A 282 36.07 -3.64 2.55
CA GLY A 282 35.05 -2.78 3.11
C GLY A 282 33.65 -3.10 2.61
N PRO A 283 32.63 -2.39 3.11
CA PRO A 283 31.27 -2.49 2.62
C PRO A 283 31.13 -1.80 1.26
N TRP A 284 30.38 -2.43 0.37
CA TRP A 284 29.97 -1.91 -0.92
C TRP A 284 28.47 -1.74 -0.93
N VAL A 285 27.98 -0.64 -1.47
CA VAL A 285 26.55 -0.36 -1.64
C VAL A 285 26.16 -0.67 -3.07
N LEU A 286 25.10 -1.46 -3.23
CA LEU A 286 24.43 -1.71 -4.50
C LEU A 286 23.01 -1.18 -4.38
N GLU A 287 22.68 -0.16 -5.16
CA GLU A 287 21.29 0.23 -5.40
C GLU A 287 20.72 -0.67 -6.50
N LEU A 288 19.44 -1.03 -6.40
CA LEU A 288 18.79 -1.86 -7.42
C LEU A 288 19.02 -1.28 -8.83
N GLU A 289 19.36 -2.17 -9.76
CA GLU A 289 19.65 -1.85 -11.18
C GLU A 289 20.89 -0.98 -11.41
N LYS A 290 21.69 -0.71 -10.38
CA LYS A 290 22.98 -0.01 -10.49
C LYS A 290 24.15 -0.95 -10.17
N GLU A 291 25.35 -0.50 -10.57
CA GLU A 291 26.59 -1.19 -10.22
C GLU A 291 26.92 -1.01 -8.73
N ALA A 292 27.52 -2.03 -8.12
CA ALA A 292 28.01 -1.94 -6.75
C ALA A 292 29.19 -0.97 -6.66
N GLN A 293 29.19 -0.11 -5.64
CA GLN A 293 30.26 0.85 -5.40
C GLN A 293 30.78 0.73 -3.96
N PRO A 294 32.09 0.93 -3.72
CA PRO A 294 32.63 0.95 -2.36
C PRO A 294 32.03 2.12 -1.56
N LEU A 295 31.67 1.86 -0.30
CA LEU A 295 31.21 2.93 0.58
C LEU A 295 32.39 3.83 0.94
N THR A 296 32.29 5.12 0.65
CA THR A 296 33.34 6.11 0.91
C THR A 296 32.86 7.18 1.88
N ASN A 297 33.79 7.82 2.60
CA ASN A 297 33.47 9.06 3.32
C ASN A 297 33.45 10.27 2.37
N LYS A 298 33.22 11.46 2.93
CA LYS A 298 33.22 12.73 2.19
C LYS A 298 34.52 13.03 1.44
N ASP A 299 35.62 12.42 1.85
CA ASP A 299 36.94 12.60 1.23
C ASP A 299 37.25 11.51 0.18
N GLY A 300 36.29 10.64 -0.13
CA GLY A 300 36.46 9.54 -1.09
C GLY A 300 37.23 8.33 -0.55
N ILE A 301 37.50 8.28 0.76
CA ILE A 301 38.23 7.18 1.40
C ILE A 301 37.26 6.04 1.69
N ILE A 302 37.58 4.84 1.19
CA ILE A 302 36.83 3.60 1.42
C ILE A 302 36.72 3.35 2.93
N GLN A 303 35.48 3.18 3.38
CA GLN A 303 35.18 2.87 4.75
C GLN A 303 35.65 1.45 5.06
N LYS A 304 36.44 1.32 6.12
CA LYS A 304 36.85 0.01 6.63
C LYS A 304 35.94 -0.39 7.78
N GLY A 305 35.77 -1.68 7.98
CA GLY A 305 34.95 -2.24 9.04
C GLY A 305 34.63 -3.71 8.75
N GLY A 306 34.33 -4.46 9.80
CA GLY A 306 34.11 -5.90 9.71
C GLY A 306 32.63 -6.25 9.59
N ASP A 307 31.85 -5.82 10.59
CA ASP A 307 30.44 -6.16 10.71
C ASP A 307 29.56 -4.91 10.58
N PHE A 308 28.38 -5.08 9.98
CA PHE A 308 27.45 -3.99 9.75
C PHE A 308 25.98 -4.42 9.76
N LEU A 309 25.11 -3.42 9.91
CA LEU A 309 23.67 -3.52 9.73
C LEU A 309 23.12 -2.21 9.14
N ILE A 310 22.22 -2.32 8.17
CA ILE A 310 21.48 -1.18 7.64
C ILE A 310 20.43 -0.75 8.68
N THR A 311 20.33 0.55 8.94
CA THR A 311 19.35 1.09 9.89
C THR A 311 17.92 0.89 9.38
N PRO A 312 16.91 0.78 10.28
CA PRO A 312 15.52 0.57 9.88
C PRO A 312 14.91 1.65 8.97
N ASP A 313 15.52 2.84 8.90
CA ASP A 313 15.11 3.93 8.01
C ASP A 313 15.70 3.83 6.59
N SER A 314 16.50 2.80 6.32
CA SER A 314 17.17 2.51 5.04
C SER A 314 18.17 3.58 4.56
N LYS A 315 18.57 4.52 5.43
CA LYS A 315 19.41 5.67 5.07
C LYS A 315 20.82 5.62 5.63
N SER A 316 21.10 4.71 6.54
CA SER A 316 22.40 4.65 7.20
C SER A 316 22.84 3.22 7.45
N LEU A 317 24.13 3.08 7.68
CA LEU A 317 24.82 1.85 8.01
C LEU A 317 25.45 2.01 9.39
N VAL A 318 25.09 1.13 10.32
CA VAL A 318 25.83 0.95 11.55
C VAL A 318 26.96 -0.03 11.26
N ILE A 319 28.21 0.37 11.52
CA ILE A 319 29.40 -0.43 11.21
C ILE A 319 30.34 -0.51 12.41
N LEU A 320 30.89 -1.70 12.66
CA LEU A 320 31.95 -1.92 13.64
C LEU A 320 33.32 -1.58 13.03
N GLN A 321 34.04 -0.67 13.69
CA GLN A 321 35.35 -0.16 13.28
C GLN A 321 36.33 -0.24 14.44
N GLY A 322 37.26 -1.20 14.40
CA GLY A 322 38.18 -1.45 15.52
C GLY A 322 37.39 -1.82 16.79
N GLU A 323 37.55 -1.03 17.85
CA GLU A 323 36.84 -1.20 19.12
C GLU A 323 35.55 -0.37 19.21
N GLY A 324 35.20 0.40 18.16
CA GLY A 324 34.07 1.33 18.16
C GLY A 324 32.95 0.98 17.18
N THR A 325 31.88 1.77 17.22
CA THR A 325 30.75 1.71 16.28
C THR A 325 30.53 3.08 15.66
N SER A 326 30.35 3.10 14.34
CA SER A 326 30.09 4.31 13.56
C SER A 326 28.75 4.21 12.83
N ILE A 327 28.12 5.36 12.58
CA ILE A 327 26.91 5.45 11.73
C ILE A 327 27.28 6.26 10.49
N LEU A 328 27.09 5.65 9.32
CA LEU A 328 27.48 6.21 8.03
C LEU A 328 26.23 6.35 7.14
N PRO A 329 26.08 7.44 6.38
CA PRO A 329 25.02 7.54 5.38
C PRO A 329 25.29 6.57 4.22
N ILE A 330 24.22 6.00 3.66
CA ILE A 330 24.25 5.14 2.47
C ILE A 330 23.13 5.49 1.51
#